data_AF-A0A1H8AFY8-F1
#
_entry.id   AF-A0A1H8AFY8-F1
#
_cell.length_a   1.000
_cell.length_b   1.000
_cell.length_c   1.000
_cell.angle_alpha   90.00
_cell.angle_beta   90.00
_cell.angle_gamma   90.00
#
_symmetry.space_group_name_H-M   'P 1'
#
loop_
_entity.id
_entity.type
_entity.pdbx_description
1 polymer ?
#
loop_
_entity_poly.entity_id
_entity_poly.type
_entity_poly.pdbx_seq_one_letter_code
_entity_poly.pdbx_strand_id
1 'polypeptide(L)'
;MAIVQDSGLTLAKTDATANKGAVYTLGLDAAKVKDITGTTNLATEYLKVDGSNMGGDAAKSTFGSVVGKAVIDDENGTQLVQEKAVKTYVDTAIDKVGKAKDGKDGYIGVDGKDGKNGVGIDGKDGITVKGKDGKDGVTIKGE
;
A
#
# COMPACT_ATOMS: atom_id res chain seq x y z
N MET A 1 -54.16 -27.49 -3.91
CA MET A 1 -54.21 -26.37 -2.95
C MET A 1 -54.20 -25.08 -3.75
N ALA A 2 -55.12 -24.16 -3.50
CA ALA A 2 -55.09 -22.86 -4.16
C ALA A 2 -53.97 -22.01 -3.54
N ILE A 3 -53.30 -21.18 -4.36
CA ILE A 3 -52.43 -20.13 -3.82
C ILE A 3 -53.32 -19.20 -3.01
N VAL A 4 -52.96 -18.97 -1.75
CA VAL A 4 -53.64 -18.02 -0.89
C VAL A 4 -53.43 -16.63 -1.48
N GLN A 5 -54.53 -15.88 -1.66
CA GLN A 5 -54.48 -14.52 -2.17
C GLN A 5 -53.53 -13.69 -1.32
N ASP A 6 -52.71 -12.86 -1.99
CA ASP A 6 -51.72 -12.00 -1.35
C ASP A 6 -50.67 -12.75 -0.51
N SER A 7 -50.37 -14.02 -0.77
CA SER A 7 -49.29 -14.75 -0.08
C SER A 7 -47.88 -14.31 -0.50
N GLY A 8 -47.74 -13.58 -1.60
CA GLY A 8 -46.44 -13.30 -2.24
C GLY A 8 -45.87 -14.49 -3.01
N LEU A 9 -46.67 -15.55 -3.19
CA LEU A 9 -46.38 -16.65 -4.08
C LEU A 9 -47.21 -16.48 -5.35
N THR A 10 -46.61 -16.69 -6.50
CA THR A 10 -47.31 -16.74 -7.78
C THR A 10 -47.10 -18.09 -8.44
N LEU A 11 -48.09 -18.57 -9.18
CA LEU A 11 -48.00 -19.77 -10.00
C LEU A 11 -48.53 -19.46 -11.39
N ALA A 12 -47.62 -19.38 -12.34
CA ALA A 12 -47.97 -19.24 -13.75
C ALA A 12 -47.96 -20.63 -14.40
N LYS A 13 -48.96 -20.89 -15.24
CA LYS A 13 -49.01 -22.09 -16.07
C LYS A 13 -48.78 -21.69 -17.52
N THR A 14 -47.87 -22.38 -18.18
CA THR A 14 -47.75 -22.39 -19.63
C THR A 14 -48.31 -23.72 -20.13
N ASP A 15 -49.24 -23.66 -21.08
CA ASP A 15 -49.90 -24.86 -21.59
C ASP A 15 -48.94 -25.81 -22.31
N ALA A 16 -49.33 -27.09 -22.35
CA ALA A 16 -48.58 -28.10 -23.06
C ALA A 16 -48.57 -27.78 -24.57
N THR A 17 -47.45 -28.10 -25.21
CA THR A 17 -47.33 -28.10 -26.67
C THR A 17 -47.31 -29.55 -27.16
N ALA A 18 -47.32 -29.76 -28.48
CA ALA A 18 -47.20 -31.09 -29.06
C ALA A 18 -45.94 -31.87 -28.60
N ASN A 19 -44.89 -31.15 -28.19
CA ASN A 19 -43.57 -31.72 -27.91
C ASN A 19 -43.12 -31.55 -26.44
N LYS A 20 -43.87 -30.81 -25.62
CA LYS A 20 -43.53 -30.56 -24.21
C LYS A 20 -44.80 -30.49 -23.36
N GLY A 21 -44.78 -31.13 -22.21
CA GLY A 21 -45.86 -31.02 -21.22
C GLY A 21 -46.04 -29.59 -20.71
N ALA A 22 -47.13 -29.35 -19.99
CA ALA A 22 -47.40 -28.05 -19.38
C ALA A 22 -46.29 -27.69 -18.38
N VAL A 23 -45.90 -26.42 -18.35
CA VAL A 23 -44.88 -25.88 -17.46
C VAL A 23 -45.55 -25.05 -16.38
N TYR A 24 -45.09 -25.22 -15.15
CA TYR A 24 -45.55 -24.47 -14.00
C TYR A 24 -44.39 -23.69 -13.40
N THR A 25 -44.50 -22.37 -13.37
CA THR A 25 -43.49 -21.48 -12.82
C THR A 25 -43.98 -20.96 -11.48
N LEU A 26 -43.25 -21.29 -10.41
CA LEU A 26 -43.44 -20.68 -9.11
C LEU A 26 -42.61 -19.38 -9.05
N GLY A 27 -43.26 -18.27 -8.76
CA GLY A 27 -42.63 -16.99 -8.50
C GLY A 27 -42.77 -16.59 -7.03
N LEU A 28 -41.79 -15.80 -6.58
CA LEU A 28 -41.85 -15.09 -5.30
C LEU A 28 -42.01 -13.60 -5.61
N ASP A 29 -42.85 -12.93 -4.84
CA ASP A 29 -43.00 -11.49 -4.90
C ASP A 29 -41.72 -10.82 -4.36
N ALA A 30 -41.02 -10.10 -5.23
CA ALA A 30 -39.78 -9.42 -4.89
C ALA A 30 -39.97 -8.37 -3.78
N ALA A 31 -41.15 -7.75 -3.65
CA ALA A 31 -41.46 -6.84 -2.57
C ALA A 31 -41.52 -7.59 -1.23
N LYS A 32 -42.18 -8.75 -1.19
CA LYS A 32 -42.24 -9.57 0.03
C LYS A 32 -40.90 -10.18 0.42
N VAL A 33 -40.09 -10.59 -0.56
CA VAL A 33 -38.72 -11.06 -0.30
C VAL A 33 -37.91 -9.92 0.30
N LYS A 34 -38.00 -8.71 -0.27
CA LYS A 34 -37.37 -7.50 0.28
C LYS A 34 -37.86 -7.17 1.70
N ASP A 35 -39.14 -7.38 2.00
CA ASP A 35 -39.69 -7.19 3.35
C ASP A 35 -39.04 -8.13 4.38
N ILE A 36 -38.60 -9.32 3.96
CA ILE A 36 -37.97 -10.33 4.85
C ILE A 36 -36.44 -10.15 4.91
N THR A 37 -35.79 -9.99 3.76
CA THR A 37 -34.32 -9.97 3.65
C THR A 37 -33.75 -8.56 3.79
N GLY A 38 -34.59 -7.53 3.79
CA GLY A 38 -34.21 -6.11 3.81
C GLY A 38 -33.78 -5.56 2.45
N THR A 39 -33.40 -6.42 1.52
CA THR A 39 -32.88 -6.03 0.20
C THR A 39 -32.86 -7.20 -0.77
N THR A 40 -33.01 -6.87 -2.05
CA THR A 40 -33.02 -7.82 -3.17
C THR A 40 -32.00 -7.42 -4.25
N ASN A 41 -31.17 -6.39 -3.99
CA ASN A 41 -30.26 -5.80 -4.96
C ASN A 41 -28.80 -5.77 -4.46
N LEU A 42 -28.13 -6.91 -4.66
CA LEU A 42 -26.71 -7.12 -4.35
C LEU A 42 -25.78 -6.09 -5.04
N ALA A 43 -26.18 -5.51 -6.18
CA ALA A 43 -25.40 -4.54 -6.95
C ALA A 43 -25.33 -3.15 -6.30
N THR A 44 -26.19 -2.86 -5.31
CA THR A 44 -26.10 -1.68 -4.43
C THR A 44 -25.64 -2.02 -3.01
N GLU A 45 -25.41 -3.30 -2.74
CA GLU A 45 -25.29 -3.88 -1.40
C GLU A 45 -23.85 -4.25 -1.01
N TYR A 46 -22.96 -4.52 -1.98
CA TYR A 46 -21.51 -4.55 -1.75
C TYR A 46 -20.93 -3.13 -1.62
N LEU A 47 -19.79 -2.99 -0.91
CA LEU A 47 -19.19 -1.69 -0.59
C LEU A 47 -18.97 -0.83 -1.84
N LYS A 48 -19.71 0.27 -1.94
CA LYS A 48 -19.46 1.32 -2.93
C LYS A 48 -18.11 1.98 -2.64
N VAL A 49 -17.38 2.40 -3.67
CA VAL A 49 -16.04 3.01 -3.53
C VAL A 49 -16.06 4.28 -2.66
N ASP A 50 -17.18 4.99 -2.64
CA ASP A 50 -17.43 6.16 -1.78
C ASP A 50 -17.92 5.81 -0.36
N GLY A 51 -18.09 4.51 -0.06
CA GLY A 51 -18.59 4.00 1.19
C GLY A 51 -20.05 4.38 1.49
N SER A 52 -20.81 4.88 0.52
CA SER A 52 -22.16 5.42 0.75
C SER A 52 -23.18 4.38 1.22
N ASN A 53 -22.94 3.09 0.95
CA ASN A 53 -23.76 1.99 1.47
C ASN A 53 -23.36 1.52 2.88
N MET A 54 -22.37 2.14 3.53
CA MET A 54 -21.94 1.82 4.91
C MET A 54 -22.56 2.71 5.99
N GLY A 55 -23.45 3.63 5.63
CA GLY A 55 -24.01 4.61 6.56
C GLY A 55 -23.16 5.88 6.71
N GLY A 56 -23.29 6.58 7.84
CA GLY A 56 -22.63 7.87 8.10
C GLY A 56 -21.15 7.77 8.48
N ASP A 57 -20.51 8.93 8.69
CA ASP A 57 -19.05 9.03 8.84
C ASP A 57 -18.48 8.19 9.99
N ALA A 58 -19.22 8.00 11.08
CA ALA A 58 -18.80 7.13 12.20
C ALA A 58 -18.71 5.64 11.80
N ALA A 59 -19.64 5.14 10.95
CA ALA A 59 -19.63 3.75 10.50
C ALA A 59 -18.53 3.51 9.45
N LYS A 60 -18.32 4.49 8.56
CA LYS A 60 -17.17 4.53 7.64
C LYS A 60 -15.84 4.55 8.40
N SER A 61 -15.75 5.36 9.46
CA SER A 61 -14.59 5.44 10.34
C SER A 61 -14.33 4.12 11.08
N THR A 62 -15.36 3.49 11.62
CA THR A 62 -15.25 2.20 12.30
C THR A 62 -14.80 1.10 11.34
N PHE A 63 -15.37 1.01 10.14
CA PHE A 63 -14.92 0.08 9.11
C PHE A 63 -13.48 0.36 8.68
N GLY A 64 -13.16 1.63 8.39
CA GLY A 64 -11.80 2.10 8.12
C GLY A 64 -10.80 1.71 9.21
N SER A 65 -11.24 1.68 10.47
CA SER A 65 -10.39 1.29 11.60
C SER A 65 -10.07 -0.19 11.65
N VAL A 66 -10.90 -1.06 11.06
CA VAL A 66 -10.74 -2.53 11.10
C VAL A 66 -10.20 -3.12 9.80
N VAL A 67 -10.31 -2.40 8.67
CA VAL A 67 -9.68 -2.80 7.40
C VAL A 67 -8.21 -2.40 7.35
N GLY A 68 -7.42 -3.17 6.60
CA GLY A 68 -6.00 -2.89 6.35
C GLY A 68 -5.07 -2.92 7.56
N LYS A 69 -5.44 -3.70 8.59
CA LYS A 69 -4.58 -4.02 9.76
C LYS A 69 -3.54 -5.10 9.47
N ALA A 70 -3.51 -5.67 8.27
CA ALA A 70 -2.54 -6.70 7.92
C ALA A 70 -1.11 -6.11 7.86
N VAL A 71 -0.13 -6.94 8.19
CA VAL A 71 1.29 -6.61 8.12
C VAL A 71 1.74 -6.71 6.66
N ILE A 72 2.64 -5.83 6.22
CA ILE A 72 3.18 -5.85 4.86
C ILE A 72 4.33 -6.86 4.82
N ASP A 73 4.02 -8.15 4.82
CA ASP A 73 5.02 -9.22 4.85
C ASP A 73 4.65 -10.48 4.04
N ASP A 74 3.51 -10.48 3.34
CA ASP A 74 3.03 -11.64 2.59
C ASP A 74 3.46 -11.63 1.12
N GLU A 75 3.78 -12.81 0.58
CA GLU A 75 4.28 -13.03 -0.79
C GLU A 75 3.21 -12.81 -1.88
N ASN A 76 1.93 -12.79 -1.49
CA ASN A 76 0.75 -12.59 -2.35
C ASN A 76 0.20 -11.16 -2.32
N GLY A 77 0.74 -10.27 -1.47
CA GLY A 77 0.38 -8.88 -1.30
C GLY A 77 -0.87 -8.64 -0.43
N THR A 78 -0.79 -7.60 0.40
CA THR A 78 -1.96 -7.08 1.12
C THR A 78 -2.76 -6.12 0.21
N GLN A 79 -4.02 -6.46 -0.06
CA GLN A 79 -4.90 -5.67 -0.96
C GLN A 79 -5.29 -4.29 -0.39
N LEU A 80 -5.25 -4.10 0.93
CA LEU A 80 -5.56 -2.84 1.62
C LEU A 80 -4.61 -2.65 2.81
N VAL A 81 -3.88 -1.53 2.86
CA VAL A 81 -2.92 -1.22 3.94
C VAL A 81 -3.19 0.18 4.51
N GLN A 82 -3.08 0.34 5.83
CA GLN A 82 -3.14 1.67 6.45
C GLN A 82 -1.80 2.40 6.32
N GLU A 83 -1.84 3.74 6.28
CA GLU A 83 -0.65 4.60 6.20
C GLU A 83 0.39 4.26 7.27
N LYS A 84 -0.05 3.94 8.49
CA LYS A 84 0.85 3.54 9.59
C LYS A 84 1.64 2.27 9.27
N ALA A 85 1.01 1.26 8.67
CA ALA A 85 1.66 0.01 8.28
C ALA A 85 2.67 0.24 7.15
N VAL A 86 2.32 1.10 6.19
CA VAL A 86 3.23 1.53 5.10
C VAL A 86 4.45 2.24 5.67
N LYS A 87 4.25 3.20 6.57
CA LYS A 87 5.35 3.94 7.20
C LYS A 87 6.30 3.01 7.95
N THR A 88 5.77 2.09 8.77
CA THR A 88 6.60 1.11 9.50
C THR A 88 7.42 0.22 8.55
N TYR A 89 6.81 -0.27 7.47
CA TYR A 89 7.53 -1.06 6.47
C TYR A 89 8.65 -0.25 5.81
N VAL A 90 8.37 0.99 5.39
CA VAL A 90 9.37 1.88 4.78
C VAL A 90 10.49 2.24 5.75
N ASP A 91 10.19 2.61 6.99
CA ASP A 91 11.20 2.91 8.01
C ASP A 91 12.12 1.69 8.22
N THR A 92 11.55 0.49 8.35
CA THR A 92 12.31 -0.76 8.50
C THR A 92 13.19 -1.05 7.27
N ALA A 93 12.68 -0.78 6.06
CA ALA A 93 13.45 -0.94 4.84
C ALA A 93 14.61 0.06 4.76
N ILE A 94 14.39 1.32 5.14
CA ILE A 94 15.43 2.36 5.20
C ILE A 94 16.53 1.98 6.20
N ASP A 95 16.15 1.47 7.38
CA ASP A 95 17.11 1.00 8.39
C ASP A 95 17.99 -0.14 7.85
N LYS A 96 17.41 -1.05 7.05
CA LYS A 96 18.15 -2.15 6.40
C LYS A 96 19.09 -1.65 5.28
N VAL A 97 18.70 -0.62 4.53
CA VAL A 97 19.57 0.01 3.52
C VAL A 97 20.74 0.71 4.20
N GLY A 98 20.53 1.23 5.40
CA GLY A 98 21.54 1.92 6.20
C GLY A 98 21.89 3.30 5.63
N LYS A 99 22.49 4.15 6.47
CA LYS A 99 23.00 5.44 5.99
C LYS A 99 24.20 5.21 5.06
N ALA A 100 24.27 5.99 4.00
CA ALA A 100 25.50 6.10 3.22
C ALA A 100 26.63 6.45 4.18
N LYS A 101 27.69 5.65 4.15
CA LYS A 101 28.90 5.95 4.93
C LYS A 101 29.54 7.16 4.28
N ASP A 102 30.06 8.08 5.09
CA ASP A 102 30.86 9.19 4.57
C ASP A 102 31.96 8.62 3.66
N GLY A 103 32.17 9.29 2.53
CA GLY A 103 33.30 8.99 1.67
C GLY A 103 34.58 9.05 2.50
N LYS A 104 35.45 8.04 2.35
CA LYS A 104 36.77 8.12 2.98
C LYS A 104 37.52 9.32 2.41
N ASP A 105 38.28 10.02 3.25
CA ASP A 105 39.14 11.11 2.83
C ASP A 105 39.98 10.68 1.62
N GLY A 106 39.82 11.39 0.51
CA GLY A 106 40.65 11.22 -0.66
C GLY A 106 42.01 11.85 -0.42
N TYR A 107 43.09 11.16 -0.79
CA TYR A 107 44.44 11.72 -0.83
C TYR A 107 44.89 11.85 -2.28
N ILE A 108 45.20 13.07 -2.71
CA ILE A 108 45.92 13.32 -3.95
C ILE A 108 47.30 13.83 -3.55
N GLY A 109 48.32 13.04 -3.85
CA GLY A 109 49.72 13.44 -3.76
C GLY A 109 50.24 13.79 -5.15
N VAL A 110 50.74 15.00 -5.32
CA VAL A 110 51.54 15.35 -6.50
C VAL A 110 53.02 15.29 -6.10
N ASP A 111 53.74 14.30 -6.61
CA ASP A 111 55.18 14.20 -6.42
C ASP A 111 55.86 15.31 -7.23
N GLY A 112 56.51 16.26 -6.54
CA GLY A 112 57.45 17.15 -7.18
C GLY A 112 58.61 16.31 -7.73
N LYS A 113 59.07 16.64 -8.95
CA LYS A 113 60.23 16.01 -9.58
C LYS A 113 61.37 15.90 -8.54
N ASP A 114 61.76 14.66 -8.25
CA ASP A 114 62.81 14.25 -7.29
C ASP A 114 62.44 14.15 -5.80
N GLY A 115 61.17 13.90 -5.45
CA GLY A 115 60.78 13.37 -4.13
C GLY A 115 61.14 14.25 -2.92
N LYS A 116 61.49 15.51 -3.16
CA LYS A 116 61.97 16.44 -2.13
C LYS A 116 60.87 17.36 -1.61
N ASN A 117 59.82 17.63 -2.38
CA ASN A 117 58.70 18.49 -2.00
C ASN A 117 57.40 17.94 -2.63
N GLY A 118 56.40 17.60 -1.82
CA GLY A 118 55.08 17.16 -2.29
C GLY A 118 53.98 18.01 -1.65
N VAL A 119 52.93 18.29 -2.42
CA VAL A 119 51.70 18.91 -1.89
C VAL A 119 50.70 17.79 -1.64
N GLY A 120 50.28 17.64 -0.39
CA GLY A 120 49.19 16.74 -0.01
C GLY A 120 47.95 17.56 0.33
N ILE A 121 46.82 17.21 -0.26
CA ILE A 121 45.52 17.75 0.16
C ILE A 121 44.79 16.61 0.88
N ASP A 122 44.50 16.81 2.16
CA ASP A 122 43.64 15.90 2.93
C ASP A 122 42.25 16.52 3.09
N GLY A 123 41.22 15.66 3.13
CA GLY A 123 39.82 16.10 3.20
C GLY A 123 39.43 16.71 4.55
N LYS A 124 40.28 16.57 5.57
CA LYS A 124 39.97 16.92 6.96
C LYS A 124 40.63 18.22 7.43
N ASP A 125 41.87 18.49 7.02
CA ASP A 125 42.69 19.58 7.53
C ASP A 125 43.20 20.54 6.43
N GLY A 126 42.93 20.24 5.15
CA GLY A 126 43.15 21.14 4.01
C GLY A 126 44.45 20.84 3.26
N ILE A 127 45.16 21.89 2.84
CA ILE A 127 46.43 21.75 2.11
C ILE A 127 47.58 21.66 3.10
N THR A 128 48.33 20.57 3.06
CA THR A 128 49.57 20.39 3.82
C THR A 128 50.78 20.40 2.88
N VAL A 129 51.72 21.30 3.15
CA VAL A 129 53.02 21.34 2.45
C VAL A 129 54.09 20.80 3.39
N LYS A 130 54.65 19.63 3.09
CA LYS A 130 55.75 19.03 3.87
C LYS A 130 57.10 19.47 3.31
N GLY A 131 58.00 19.93 4.19
CA GLY A 131 59.40 20.13 3.85
C GLY A 131 60.17 18.82 3.62
N LYS A 132 61.38 18.94 3.09
CA LYS A 132 62.35 17.91 2.66
C LYS A 132 62.43 16.60 3.47
N ASP A 133 62.09 16.62 4.76
CA ASP A 133 62.19 15.45 5.66
C ASP A 133 60.86 15.05 6.32
N GLY A 134 59.72 15.59 5.87
CA GLY A 134 58.38 15.23 6.34
C GLY A 134 58.01 15.64 7.77
N LYS A 135 58.93 16.32 8.48
CA LYS A 135 58.79 16.69 9.91
C LYS A 135 58.16 18.07 10.14
N ASP A 136 58.31 19.00 9.20
CA ASP A 136 57.78 20.36 9.31
C ASP A 136 56.77 20.58 8.19
N GLY A 137 55.50 20.34 8.49
CA GLY A 137 54.38 20.61 7.59
C GLY A 137 53.70 21.92 7.96
N VAL A 138 53.53 22.84 7.00
CA VAL A 138 52.66 24.01 7.19
C VAL A 138 51.26 23.62 6.75
N THR A 139 50.29 23.73 7.66
CA THR A 139 48.86 23.56 7.38
C THR A 139 48.24 24.94 7.15
N ILE A 140 47.66 25.15 5.97
CA ILE A 140 46.91 26.37 5.66
C ILE A 140 45.43 26.03 5.72
N LYS A 141 44.71 26.64 6.66
CA LYS A 141 43.25 26.58 6.74
C LYS A 141 42.67 27.88 6.17
N GLY A 142 41.66 27.79 5.32
CA GLY A 142 40.87 28.96 4.94
C GLY A 142 40.01 29.40 6.11
N GLU A 143 39.88 30.71 6.33
CA GLU A 143 38.90 31.28 7.27
C GLU A 143 37.45 31.01 6.83
#